data_AF-A0AAJ5ZCT5-F1
#
_entry.id   AF-A0AAJ5ZCT5-F1
#
_cell.length_a   1.000
_cell.length_b   1.000
_cell.length_c   1.000
_cell.angle_alpha   90.00
_cell.angle_beta   90.00
_cell.angle_gamma   90.00
#
_symmetry.space_group_name_H-M   'P 1'
#
loop_
_entity.id
_entity.type
_entity.pdbx_description
1 polymer ?
#
loop_
_entity_poly.entity_id
_entity_poly.type
_entity_poly.pdbx_seq_one_letter_code
_entity_poly.pdbx_strand_id
1 'polypeptide(L)'
;MARSEANQEVLRSSFTPDGDRIFMIFDAETKVYRVATRWAWLAAFDSVWDACDAFEAMELMDGADRRLADLIKLEIKRVPRSHAATLIGMERISGLIDCVEKRRCGLRPQSCGSKASVVCWIPAIG
;
A
#
# COMPACT_ATOMS: atom_id res chain seq x y z
N MET A 1 -0.28 27.90 1.30
CA MET A 1 0.63 27.93 0.13
C MET A 1 0.20 26.82 -0.82
N ALA A 2 -0.21 27.16 -2.04
CA ALA A 2 -0.43 26.16 -3.09
C ALA A 2 0.94 25.55 -3.42
N ARG A 3 1.04 24.21 -3.40
CA ARG A 3 2.28 23.52 -3.77
C ARG A 3 2.56 23.76 -5.24
N SER A 4 3.81 24.05 -5.57
CA SER A 4 4.24 24.17 -6.96
C SER A 4 4.18 22.78 -7.62
N GLU A 5 3.33 22.61 -8.63
CA GLU A 5 3.29 21.38 -9.45
C GLU A 5 4.58 21.19 -10.27
N ALA A 6 5.41 22.23 -10.40
CA ALA A 6 6.64 22.21 -11.21
C ALA A 6 7.73 21.26 -10.67
N ASN A 7 7.58 20.73 -9.45
CA ASN A 7 8.53 19.80 -8.82
C ASN A 7 7.95 18.40 -8.59
N GLN A 8 6.93 18.02 -9.36
CA GLN A 8 6.31 16.69 -9.29
C GLN A 8 6.56 15.91 -10.59
N GLU A 9 6.89 14.63 -10.46
CA GLU A 9 7.10 13.72 -11.57
C GLU A 9 6.14 12.54 -11.45
N VAL A 10 5.30 12.32 -12.46
CA VAL A 10 4.48 11.10 -12.53
C VAL A 10 5.37 9.95 -12.95
N LEU A 11 5.63 9.02 -12.02
CA LEU A 11 6.46 7.85 -12.27
C LEU A 11 5.66 6.72 -12.92
N ARG A 12 4.39 6.55 -12.52
CA ARG A 12 3.48 5.52 -13.05
C ARG A 12 2.04 6.03 -13.04
N SER A 13 1.22 5.50 -13.94
CA SER A 13 -0.23 5.67 -13.90
C SER A 13 -0.93 4.42 -14.40
N SER A 14 -2.06 4.08 -13.79
CA SER A 14 -2.90 2.94 -14.19
C SER A 14 -4.35 3.17 -13.78
N PHE A 15 -5.17 2.13 -13.85
CA PHE A 15 -6.57 2.13 -13.47
C PHE A 15 -6.84 0.99 -12.49
N THR A 16 -7.71 1.23 -11.52
CA THR A 16 -8.28 0.16 -10.69
C THR A 16 -9.30 -0.66 -11.48
N PRO A 17 -9.76 -1.81 -10.96
CA PRO A 17 -10.83 -2.59 -11.59
C PRO A 17 -12.14 -1.79 -11.77
N ASP A 18 -12.40 -0.83 -10.88
CA ASP A 18 -13.56 0.09 -10.94
C ASP A 18 -13.40 1.21 -11.97
N GLY A 19 -12.24 1.33 -12.63
CA GLY A 19 -11.96 2.36 -13.62
C GLY A 19 -11.44 3.68 -13.05
N ASP A 20 -11.11 3.74 -11.76
CA ASP A 20 -10.49 4.92 -11.16
C ASP A 20 -9.03 5.04 -11.58
N ARG A 21 -8.63 6.21 -12.07
CA ARG A 21 -7.23 6.46 -12.44
C ARG A 21 -6.37 6.71 -11.21
N ILE A 22 -5.33 5.91 -11.05
CA ILE A 22 -4.33 6.03 -9.98
C ILE A 22 -2.96 6.43 -10.55
N PHE A 23 -2.19 7.15 -9.73
CA PHE A 23 -0.88 7.68 -10.07
C PHE A 23 0.11 7.39 -8.95
N MET A 24 1.35 7.07 -9.33
CA MET A 24 2.51 7.15 -8.46
C MET A 24 3.32 8.36 -8.85
N ILE A 25 3.51 9.29 -7.91
CA ILE A 25 4.10 10.61 -8.16
C ILE A 25 5.28 10.80 -7.21
N PHE A 26 6.43 11.19 -7.74
CA PHE A 26 7.53 11.68 -6.93
C PHE A 26 7.37 13.19 -6.69
N ASP A 27 7.42 13.60 -5.43
CA ASP A 27 7.34 15.00 -4.99
C ASP A 27 8.74 15.42 -4.55
N ALA A 28 9.44 16.19 -5.40
CA ALA A 28 10.85 16.55 -5.17
C ALA A 28 11.03 17.57 -4.02
N GLU A 29 10.00 18.37 -3.71
CA GLU A 29 10.02 19.33 -2.61
C GLU A 29 10.07 18.60 -1.26
N THR A 30 9.19 17.61 -1.09
CA THR A 30 9.11 16.82 0.15
C THR A 30 9.94 15.54 0.12
N LYS A 31 10.53 15.20 -1.03
CA LYS A 31 11.33 13.98 -1.28
C LYS A 31 10.58 12.69 -0.92
N VAL A 32 9.30 12.62 -1.24
CA VAL A 32 8.45 11.44 -0.98
C VAL A 32 7.78 10.95 -2.27
N TYR A 33 7.43 9.67 -2.26
CA TYR A 33 6.65 9.01 -3.30
C TYR A 33 5.19 8.94 -2.85
N ARG A 34 4.28 9.50 -3.65
CA ARG A 34 2.86 9.60 -3.35
C ARG A 34 2.07 8.66 -4.24
N VAL A 35 1.06 8.02 -3.68
CA VAL A 35 -0.03 7.42 -4.47
C VAL A 35 -1.23 8.33 -4.40
N ALA A 36 -1.84 8.60 -5.55
CA ALA A 36 -2.93 9.54 -5.70
C ALA A 36 -3.94 9.06 -6.74
N THR A 37 -5.17 9.55 -6.64
CA THR A 37 -6.07 9.61 -7.79
C THR A 37 -5.99 10.97 -8.46
N ARG A 38 -6.78 11.18 -9.51
CA ARG A 38 -7.00 12.53 -10.07
C ARG A 38 -7.46 13.55 -9.03
N TRP A 39 -8.18 13.12 -8.00
CA TRP A 39 -8.90 14.00 -7.08
C TRP A 39 -8.24 14.13 -5.71
N ALA A 40 -7.45 13.15 -5.30
CA ALA A 40 -6.92 13.11 -3.94
C ALA A 40 -5.57 12.41 -3.84
N TRP A 41 -4.70 12.97 -3.00
CA TRP A 41 -3.57 12.25 -2.42
C TRP A 41 -4.09 11.18 -1.46
N LEU A 42 -3.65 9.94 -1.66
CA LEU A 42 -4.08 8.76 -0.89
C LEU A 42 -3.04 8.39 0.17
N ALA A 43 -1.78 8.20 -0.23
CA ALA A 43 -0.68 7.86 0.67
C ALA A 43 0.64 8.46 0.21
N ALA A 44 1.61 8.51 1.13
CA ALA A 44 2.99 8.95 0.87
C ALA A 44 3.99 8.01 1.53
N PHE A 45 5.13 7.78 0.89
CA PHE A 45 6.16 6.83 1.27
C PHE A 45 7.55 7.45 1.07
N ASP A 46 8.49 7.14 1.95
CA ASP A 46 9.89 7.57 1.82
C ASP A 46 10.70 6.63 0.91
N SER A 47 10.18 5.41 0.70
CA SER A 47 10.77 4.37 -0.14
C SER A 47 10.00 4.23 -1.45
N VAL A 48 10.70 4.30 -2.59
CA VAL A 48 10.11 4.03 -3.91
C VAL A 48 9.52 2.63 -3.99
N TRP A 49 10.14 1.66 -3.30
CA TRP A 49 9.70 0.27 -3.32
C TRP A 49 8.38 0.07 -2.58
N ASP A 50 8.20 0.77 -1.47
CA ASP A 50 6.94 0.73 -0.71
C ASP A 50 5.82 1.43 -1.48
N ALA A 51 6.15 2.52 -2.18
CA ALA A 51 5.20 3.18 -3.07
C ALA A 51 4.78 2.30 -4.25
N CYS A 52 5.72 1.56 -4.85
CA CYS A 52 5.42 0.57 -5.90
C CYS A 52 4.49 -0.53 -5.38
N ASP A 53 4.79 -1.11 -4.21
CA ASP A 53 3.94 -2.14 -3.61
C ASP A 53 2.52 -1.61 -3.37
N ALA A 54 2.41 -0.39 -2.86
CA ALA A 54 1.12 0.24 -2.62
C ALA A 54 0.35 0.54 -3.90
N PHE A 55 1.05 1.03 -4.94
CA PHE A 55 0.47 1.32 -6.24
C PHE A 55 -0.05 0.05 -6.92
N GLU A 56 0.77 -1.00 -6.98
CA GLU A 56 0.41 -2.28 -7.62
C GLU A 56 -0.70 -3.00 -6.82
N ALA A 57 -0.71 -2.91 -5.49
CA ALA A 57 -1.82 -3.42 -4.70
C ALA A 57 -3.13 -2.66 -4.98
N MET A 58 -3.10 -1.32 -5.00
CA MET A 58 -4.29 -0.52 -5.33
C MET A 58 -4.77 -0.73 -6.78
N GLU A 59 -3.88 -0.96 -7.73
CA GLU A 59 -4.22 -1.29 -9.12
C GLU A 59 -5.08 -2.56 -9.22
N LEU A 60 -4.85 -3.52 -8.31
CA LEU A 60 -5.49 -4.83 -8.33
C LEU A 60 -6.65 -4.98 -7.34
N MET A 61 -6.93 -3.95 -6.54
CA MET A 61 -7.99 -3.97 -5.53
C MET A 61 -9.13 -3.04 -5.90
N ASP A 62 -10.33 -3.41 -5.48
CA ASP A 62 -11.52 -2.57 -5.65
C ASP A 62 -11.44 -1.34 -4.75
N GLY A 63 -11.68 -0.18 -5.35
CA GLY A 63 -11.63 1.16 -4.76
C GLY A 63 -10.25 1.83 -4.81
N ALA A 64 -10.25 3.17 -4.85
CA ALA A 64 -9.06 4.02 -4.74
C ALA A 64 -9.28 5.14 -3.70
N ASP A 65 -9.46 4.76 -2.44
CA ASP A 65 -9.69 5.70 -1.35
C ASP A 65 -8.55 5.73 -0.31
N ARG A 66 -8.60 6.72 0.58
CA ARG A 66 -7.59 6.90 1.65
C ARG A 66 -7.59 5.73 2.64
N ARG A 67 -8.74 5.14 2.92
CA ARG A 67 -8.86 4.06 3.90
C ARG A 67 -8.14 2.81 3.40
N LEU A 68 -8.31 2.46 2.12
CA LEU A 68 -7.56 1.39 1.47
C LEU A 68 -6.06 1.68 1.51
N ALA A 69 -5.66 2.89 1.12
CA ALA A 69 -4.25 3.28 1.12
C ALA A 69 -3.61 3.22 2.52
N ASP A 70 -4.35 3.58 3.56
CA ASP A 70 -3.92 3.48 4.96
C ASP A 70 -3.74 2.02 5.39
N LEU A 71 -4.66 1.12 5.02
CA LEU A 71 -4.54 -0.31 5.30
C LEU A 71 -3.34 -0.94 4.60
N ILE A 72 -3.13 -0.60 3.32
CA ILE A 72 -1.97 -1.04 2.54
C ILE A 72 -0.68 -0.56 3.20
N LYS A 73 -0.60 0.73 3.55
CA LYS A 73 0.57 1.32 4.19
C LYS A 73 0.86 0.69 5.56
N LEU A 74 -0.18 0.35 6.33
CA LEU A 74 -0.05 -0.38 7.59
C LEU A 74 0.58 -1.76 7.37
N GLU A 75 0.12 -2.51 6.36
CA GLU A 75 0.63 -3.84 6.06
C GLU A 75 2.04 -3.85 5.49
N ILE A 76 2.39 -2.88 4.64
CA ILE A 76 3.76 -2.68 4.16
C ILE A 76 4.73 -2.46 5.34
N LYS A 77 4.34 -1.63 6.31
CA LYS A 77 5.14 -1.39 7.52
C LYS A 77 5.26 -2.65 8.39
N ARG A 78 4.21 -3.46 8.47
CA ARG A 78 4.21 -4.72 9.23
C ARG A 78 5.12 -5.76 8.59
N VAL A 79 5.14 -5.82 7.25
CA VAL A 79 5.88 -6.81 6.47
C VAL A 79 6.86 -6.10 5.53
N PRO A 80 7.92 -5.49 6.08
CA PRO A 80 8.90 -4.78 5.28
C PRO A 80 9.62 -5.76 4.35
N ARG A 81 10.11 -5.26 3.20
CA ARG A 81 10.81 -6.07 2.19
C ARG A 81 12.01 -6.84 2.76
N SER A 82 12.68 -6.31 3.80
CA SER A 82 13.80 -6.97 4.49
C SER A 82 13.40 -8.26 5.21
N HIS A 83 12.16 -8.36 5.69
CA HIS A 83 11.62 -9.57 6.32
C HIS A 83 10.96 -10.52 5.30
N ALA A 84 10.55 -9.98 4.15
CA ALA A 84 9.92 -10.72 3.06
C ALA A 84 10.91 -11.15 1.97
N ALA A 85 12.16 -11.49 2.33
CA ALA A 85 13.19 -11.93 1.40
C ALA A 85 12.78 -13.15 0.52
N THR A 86 11.64 -13.79 0.83
CA THR A 86 11.06 -14.93 0.14
C THR A 86 9.87 -14.60 -0.79
N LEU A 87 9.37 -13.36 -0.85
CA LEU A 87 8.26 -13.01 -1.75
C LEU A 87 8.74 -11.94 -2.74
N ILE A 88 9.07 -12.37 -3.96
CA ILE A 88 9.59 -11.50 -5.02
C ILE A 88 8.45 -11.17 -5.98
N GLY A 89 8.34 -9.90 -6.38
CA GLY A 89 7.37 -9.47 -7.38
C GLY A 89 5.91 -9.71 -6.96
N MET A 90 5.13 -10.34 -7.84
CA MET A 90 3.67 -10.48 -7.69
C MET A 90 3.22 -11.28 -6.47
N GLU A 91 4.03 -12.22 -5.96
CA GLU A 91 3.69 -12.97 -4.74
C GLU A 91 3.59 -12.05 -3.52
N ARG A 92 4.43 -11.01 -3.46
CA ARG A 92 4.39 -10.00 -2.40
C ARG A 92 3.13 -9.15 -2.51
N ILE A 93 2.76 -8.76 -3.74
CA ILE A 93 1.56 -7.97 -3.99
C ILE A 93 0.31 -8.79 -3.61
N SER A 94 0.22 -10.04 -4.06
CA SER A 94 -0.86 -10.96 -3.68
C SER A 94 -0.95 -11.13 -2.16
N GLY A 95 0.18 -11.36 -1.48
CA GLY A 95 0.19 -11.50 -0.03
C GLY A 95 -0.21 -10.22 0.71
N LEU A 96 0.15 -9.04 0.17
CA LEU A 96 -0.27 -7.75 0.69
C LEU A 96 -1.78 -7.55 0.53
N ILE A 97 -2.33 -7.84 -0.65
CA ILE A 97 -3.78 -7.79 -0.93
C ILE A 97 -4.54 -8.69 0.04
N ASP A 98 -4.10 -9.95 0.20
CA ASP A 98 -4.70 -10.90 1.15
C ASP A 98 -4.73 -10.36 2.59
N CYS A 99 -3.65 -9.70 3.02
CA CYS A 99 -3.57 -9.12 4.35
C CYS A 99 -4.54 -7.94 4.51
N VAL A 100 -4.67 -7.10 3.48
CA VAL A 100 -5.57 -5.94 3.48
C VAL A 100 -7.03 -6.39 3.44
N GLU A 101 -7.38 -7.39 2.64
CA GLU A 101 -8.73 -7.95 2.59
C GLU A 101 -9.13 -8.58 3.93
N LYS A 102 -8.22 -9.29 4.60
CA LYS A 102 -8.47 -9.77 5.97
C LYS A 102 -8.76 -8.62 6.93
N ARG A 103 -8.06 -7.48 6.80
CA ARG A 103 -8.37 -6.29 7.62
C ARG A 103 -9.71 -5.66 7.27
N ARG A 104 -10.10 -5.60 5.99
CA ARG A 104 -11.43 -5.14 5.55
C ARG A 104 -12.54 -6.00 6.17
N CYS A 105 -12.29 -7.31 6.32
CA CYS A 105 -13.15 -8.26 7.03
C CYS A 105 -13.08 -8.17 8.57
N GLY A 106 -12.42 -7.16 9.13
CA GLY A 106 -12.34 -6.96 10.58
C GLY A 106 -11.38 -7.90 11.30
N LEU A 107 -10.42 -8.51 10.59
CA LEU A 107 -9.38 -9.36 11.18
C LEU A 107 -8.09 -8.57 11.42
N ARG A 108 -7.29 -9.04 12.39
CA ARG A 108 -5.94 -8.56 12.64
C ARG A 108 -4.95 -9.73 12.74
N PRO A 109 -3.70 -9.54 12.31
CA PRO A 109 -2.68 -10.57 12.47
C PRO A 109 -2.26 -10.66 13.93
N GLN A 110 -2.12 -11.89 14.43
CA GLN A 110 -1.53 -12.23 15.71
C GLN A 110 -0.41 -13.23 15.46
N SER A 111 0.81 -12.86 15.85
CA SER A 111 1.93 -13.79 15.80
C SER A 111 1.79 -14.83 16.92
N CYS A 112 1.90 -16.11 16.57
CA CYS A 112 1.79 -17.24 17.48
C CYS A 112 2.77 -18.36 17.11
N GLY A 113 2.77 -19.45 17.89
CA GLY A 113 3.73 -20.54 17.75
C GLY A 113 5.11 -20.25 18.35
N SER A 114 6.01 -21.25 18.30
CA SER A 114 7.37 -21.08 18.81
C SER A 114 8.10 -20.01 18.01
N LYS A 115 8.65 -19.00 18.72
CA LYS A 115 9.34 -17.84 18.14
C LYS A 115 8.47 -17.02 17.16
N ALA A 116 7.16 -16.96 17.36
CA ALA A 116 6.26 -16.19 16.50
C ALA A 116 6.31 -16.62 15.02
N SER A 117 6.55 -17.91 14.77
CA SER A 117 6.72 -18.47 13.42
C SER A 117 5.42 -18.52 12.61
N VAL A 118 4.26 -18.38 13.25
CA VAL A 118 2.94 -18.47 12.60
C VAL A 118 2.20 -17.15 12.76
N VAL A 119 1.51 -16.72 11.70
CA VAL A 119 0.58 -15.58 11.75
C VAL A 119 -0.84 -16.11 11.70
N CYS A 120 -1.56 -16.01 12.81
CA CYS A 120 -2.99 -16.26 12.88
C CYS A 120 -3.77 -14.96 12.61
N TRP A 121 -4.95 -15.06 12.01
CA TRP A 121 -5.84 -13.91 11.79
C TRP A 121 -7.05 -14.03 12.71
N ILE A 122 -7.13 -13.13 13.69
CA ILE A 122 -8.16 -13.13 14.73
C ILE A 122 -9.08 -11.92 14.55
N PRO A 123 -10.32 -11.94 15.07
CA PRO A 123 -11.17 -10.76 15.10
C PRO A 123 -10.47 -9.56 15.77
N ALA A 124 -10.58 -8.39 15.16
CA ALA A 124 -10.18 -7.14 15.79
C ALA A 124 -11.20 -6.84 16.90
N ILE A 125 -10.78 -6.95 18.16
CA ILE A 125 -11.60 -6.51 19.30
C ILE A 125 -11.64 -4.98 19.24
N GLY A 126 -12.86 -4.43 19.20
CA GLY A 126 -13.13 -2.99 19.12
C GLY A 126 -12.65 -2.20 20.33
#